data_AF-A0A0A1MSP9-F1
#
_entry.id   AF-A0A0A1MSP9-F1
#
_cell.length_a   1.000
_cell.length_b   1.000
_cell.length_c   1.000
_cell.angle_alpha   90.00
_cell.angle_beta   90.00
_cell.angle_gamma   90.00
#
_symmetry.space_group_name_H-M   'P 1'
#
loop_
_entity.id
_entity.type
_entity.pdbx_description
1 polymer ?
#
loop_
_entity_poly.entity_id
_entity_poly.type
_entity_poly.pdbx_seq_one_letter_code
_entity_poly.pdbx_strand_id
1 'polypeptide(L)' 'MMIKLVLTDMDGTFLNNRGDFNRELYSDVKKMMHEKGVVFAPVTGKQCERVEELFGDDANDLSKKGKKTPSSSA' A
#
# COMPACT_ATOMS: atom_id res chain seq x y z
N MET A 1 -5.31 -19.36 -12.13
CA MET A 1 -4.18 -18.45 -11.78
C MET A 1 -4.56 -17.70 -10.51
N MET A 2 -3.69 -17.62 -9.51
CA MET A 2 -3.97 -16.97 -8.21
C MET A 2 -3.07 -15.75 -8.07
N ILE A 3 -3.64 -14.56 -7.95
CA ILE A 3 -2.88 -13.33 -7.66
C ILE A 3 -2.42 -13.40 -6.21
N LYS A 4 -1.14 -13.11 -5.95
CA LYS A 4 -0.56 -13.10 -4.58
C LYS A 4 -0.07 -11.71 -4.15
N LEU A 5 0.18 -10.83 -5.12
CA LEU A 5 0.72 -9.50 -4.91
C LEU A 5 0.15 -8.54 -5.96
N VAL A 6 -0.27 -7.36 -5.51
CA VAL A 6 -0.66 -6.22 -6.34
C VAL A 6 0.30 -5.09 -6.03
N LEU A 7 1.08 -4.69 -7.03
CA LEU A 7 1.93 -3.51 -6.99
C LEU A 7 1.24 -2.41 -7.78
N THR A 8 1.16 -1.22 -7.21
CA THR A 8 0.59 -0.06 -7.91
C THR A 8 1.46 1.16 -7.73
N ASP A 9 1.69 1.89 -8.81
CA ASP A 9 2.14 3.27 -8.69
C ASP A 9 1.04 4.12 -8.02
N MET A 10 1.43 5.26 -7.45
CA MET A 10 0.52 6.15 -6.72
C MET A 10 -0.01 7.26 -7.61
N ASP A 11 0.81 8.27 -7.91
CA ASP A 11 0.36 9.47 -8.63
C ASP A 11 0.01 9.13 -10.08
N GLY A 12 -1.23 9.40 -10.50
CA GLY A 12 -1.68 9.10 -11.87
C GLY A 12 -2.06 7.64 -12.12
N THR A 13 -1.98 6.77 -11.11
CA THR A 13 -2.48 5.38 -11.17
C THR A 13 -3.49 5.11 -10.05
N PHE A 14 -3.04 5.00 -8.79
CA PHE A 14 -3.91 4.76 -7.64
C PHE A 14 -4.64 6.03 -7.18
N LEU A 15 -3.93 7.16 -7.24
CA LEU A 15 -4.46 8.47 -6.86
C LEU A 15 -5.05 9.17 -8.10
N ASN A 16 -6.18 9.82 -7.89
CA ASN A 16 -6.79 10.71 -8.86
C ASN A 16 -5.99 12.03 -9.01
N ASN A 17 -6.43 12.91 -9.91
CA ASN A 17 -5.76 14.19 -10.19
C ASN A 17 -5.69 15.16 -9.00
N ARG A 18 -6.40 14.90 -7.90
CA ARG A 18 -6.32 15.65 -6.65
C ARG A 18 -5.40 15.01 -5.61
N GLY A 19 -4.74 13.90 -5.96
CA GLY A 19 -3.90 13.15 -5.04
C GLY A 19 -4.68 12.33 -4.01
N ASP A 20 -5.93 11.97 -4.32
CA ASP A 20 -6.84 11.25 -3.42
C ASP A 20 -7.35 9.96 -4.06
N PHE A 21 -8.01 9.08 -3.28
CA PHE A 21 -8.57 7.83 -3.75
C PHE A 21 -9.91 7.52 -3.08
N ASN A 22 -10.69 6.61 -3.66
CA ASN A 22 -11.96 6.22 -3.07
C ASN A 22 -11.72 5.30 -1.85
N ARG A 23 -11.92 5.83 -0.65
CA ARG A 23 -11.66 5.13 0.63
C ARG A 23 -12.64 3.98 0.89
N GLU A 24 -13.90 4.14 0.51
CA GLU A 24 -14.92 3.09 0.66
C GLU A 24 -14.57 1.90 -0.22
N LEU A 25 -14.31 2.16 -1.51
CA LEU A 25 -13.88 1.11 -2.44
C LEU A 25 -12.57 0.46 -2.02
N TYR A 26 -11.60 1.25 -1.56
CA TYR A 26 -10.34 0.71 -1.06
C TYR A 26 -10.55 -0.21 0.14
N SER A 27 -11.42 0.15 1.09
CA SER A 27 -11.73 -0.68 2.25
C SER A 27 -12.30 -2.05 1.83
N ASP A 28 -13.28 -2.05 0.93
CA ASP A 28 -13.93 -3.27 0.44
C ASP A 28 -12.94 -4.17 -0.30
N VAL A 29 -12.15 -3.58 -1.21
CA VAL A 29 -11.15 -4.31 -2.00
C VAL A 29 -10.01 -4.81 -1.10
N LYS A 30 -9.55 -4.01 -0.12
CA LYS A 30 -8.55 -4.41 0.86
C LYS A 30 -9.02 -5.62 1.68
N LYS A 31 -10.25 -5.61 2.17
CA LYS A 31 -10.83 -6.75 2.89
C LYS A 31 -10.82 -8.01 2.03
N MET A 32 -11.26 -7.91 0.77
CA MET A 32 -11.23 -9.02 -0.17
C MET A 32 -9.81 -9.53 -0.45
N MET A 33 -8.84 -8.62 -0.59
CA MET A 33 -7.43 -8.97 -0.77
C MET A 33 -6.89 -9.70 0.45
N HIS A 34 -7.20 -9.23 1.65
CA HIS A 34 -6.80 -9.86 2.91
C HIS A 34 -7.38 -11.28 3.03
N GLU A 35 -8.68 -11.47 2.79
CA GLU A 35 -9.34 -12.79 2.82
C GLU A 35 -8.72 -13.78 1.83
N LYS A 36 -8.23 -13.29 0.69
CA LYS A 36 -7.58 -14.09 -0.36
C LYS A 36 -6.07 -14.25 -0.17
N GLY A 37 -5.49 -13.66 0.87
CA GLY A 37 -4.04 -13.68 1.12
C GLY A 37 -3.24 -12.91 0.04
N VAL A 38 -3.85 -11.90 -0.58
CA VAL A 38 -3.22 -11.03 -1.58
C VAL A 38 -2.59 -9.84 -0.87
N VAL A 39 -1.30 -9.61 -1.13
CA VAL A 39 -0.58 -8.45 -0.61
C VAL A 39 -0.82 -7.25 -1.54
N PHE A 40 -1.19 -6.10 -0.97
CA PHE A 40 -1.22 -4.83 -1.66
C PHE A 40 0.01 -4.01 -1.26
N ALA A 41 0.77 -3.52 -2.23
CA ALA A 41 1.99 -2.76 -1.99
C ALA A 41 2.04 -1.53 -2.92
N PRO A 42 1.71 -0.33 -2.40
CA PRO A 42 1.90 0.90 -3.14
C PRO A 42 3.39 1.16 -3.35
N VAL A 43 3.74 1.59 -4.55
CA VAL A 43 5.10 1.95 -4.97
C VAL A 43 5.06 3.43 -5.32
N THR A 44 5.98 4.20 -4.76
CA THR A 44 6.09 5.62 -5.06
C THR A 44 7.56 6.03 -5.10
N GLY A 45 7.88 6.96 -6.01
CA GLY A 45 9.16 7.66 -6.02
C GLY A 45 9.23 8.82 -5.02
N LYS A 46 8.12 9.14 -4.35
CA LYS A 46 8.05 10.20 -3.33
C LYS A 46 8.40 9.64 -1.94
N GLN A 47 8.60 10.54 -0.98
CA GLN A 47 8.93 10.16 0.40
C GLN A 47 7.80 9.37 1.07
N CYS A 48 8.18 8.42 1.93
CA CYS A 48 7.26 7.51 2.62
C CYS A 48 6.20 8.22 3.47
N GLU A 49 6.50 9.42 3.99
CA GLU A 49 5.59 10.24 4.81
C GLU A 49 4.25 10.48 4.09
N ARG A 50 4.27 10.68 2.77
CA ARG A 50 3.04 10.86 1.98
C ARG A 50 2.16 9.62 1.94
N VAL A 51 2.76 8.43 2.02
CA VAL A 51 2.00 7.16 2.11
C VAL A 51 1.34 7.04 3.48
N GLU A 52 2.06 7.42 4.53
CA GLU A 52 1.54 7.41 5.90
C GLU A 52 0.36 8.38 6.08
N GLU A 53 0.42 9.58 5.50
CA GLU A 53 -0.70 10.53 5.48
C GLU A 53 -1.93 10.01 4.72
N LEU A 54 -1.71 9.31 3.59
CA LEU A 54 -2.80 8.84 2.73
C LEU A 54 -3.53 7.62 3.30
N PHE A 55 -2.78 6.70 3.92
CA PHE A 55 -3.29 5.43 4.42
C PHE A 55 -3.51 5.41 5.94
N GLY A 56 -3.01 6.38 6.70
CA GLY A 56 -3.24 6.48 8.15
C GLY A 56 -2.80 5.22 8.89
N ASP A 57 -3.66 4.67 9.73
CA ASP A 57 -3.39 3.45 10.52
C ASP A 57 -3.03 2.23 9.64
N ASP A 58 -3.53 2.19 8.40
CA ASP A 58 -3.21 1.14 7.45
C ASP A 58 -1.77 1.21 6.94
N ALA A 59 -1.14 2.38 7.03
CA ALA A 59 0.24 2.56 6.62
C ALA A 59 1.20 1.67 7.43
N ASN A 60 0.86 1.29 8.65
CA ASN A 60 1.68 0.38 9.45
C ASN A 60 1.79 -1.03 8.83
N ASP A 61 0.78 -1.52 8.12
CA ASP A 61 0.87 -2.80 7.41
C ASP A 61 1.63 -2.67 6.07
N LEU A 62 1.49 -1.50 5.42
CA LEU A 62 2.12 -1.20 4.13
C LEU A 62 3.62 -0.91 4.27
N SER A 63 4.01 -0.08 5.25
CA SER A 63 5.39 0.35 5.51
C SER A 63 6.29 -0.78 6.03
N LYS A 64 5.74 -1.76 6.76
CA LYS A 64 6.51 -2.90 7.29
C LYS A 64 7.02 -3.86 6.21
N LYS A 65 6.39 -3.88 5.03
CA LYS A 65 6.77 -4.80 3.94
C LYS A 65 7.80 -4.19 2.97
N GLY A 66 7.99 -2.86 2.99
CA GLY A 66 8.94 -2.15 2.12
C GLY A 66 10.28 -1.81 2.77
N LYS A 67 10.34 -1.65 4.10
CA LYS A 67 11.60 -1.49 4.81
C LYS A 67 12.19 -2.88 5.04
N LYS A 68 13.19 -3.28 4.25
CA LYS A 68 14.17 -4.26 4.74
C LYS A 68 14.68 -3.69 6.06
N THR A 69 14.27 -4.27 7.19
CA THR A 69 14.99 -4.09 8.43
C THR A 69 16.44 -4.48 8.12
N PRO A 70 17.43 -3.60 8.33
CA PRO A 70 18.80 -4.07 8.38
C PRO A 70 18.82 -5.02 9.57
N SER A 71 19.02 -6.31 9.29
CA SER A 71 19.38 -7.27 10.33
C SER A 71 20.73 -6.80 10.88
N SER A 72 20.71 -6.01 11.94
CA SER A 72 21.87 -5.81 12.79
C SER A 72 22.04 -7.10 13.61
N SER A 73 22.59 -8.12 12.97
CA SER A 73 23.27 -9.21 13.67
C SER A 73 24.75 -8.85 13.72
N ALA A 74 25.15 -8.25 14.83
CA ALA A 74 26.49 -8.35 15.37
C ALA A 74 26.43 -9.27 16.59
#